data_AF-A0A6A0HDU4-F1
#
_entry.id   AF-A0A6A0HDU4-F1
#
_cell.length_a   1.000
_cell.length_b   1.000
_cell.length_c   1.000
_cell.angle_alpha   90.00
_cell.angle_beta   90.00
_cell.angle_gamma   90.00
#
_symmetry.space_group_name_H-M   'P 1'
#
loop_
_entity.id
_entity.type
_entity.pdbx_description
1 polymer ?
#
loop_
_entity_poly.entity_id
_entity_poly.type
_entity_poly.pdbx_seq_one_letter_code
_entity_poly.pdbx_strand_id
1 'polypeptide(L)' 'MSCLRCAEYDCQPLPPSTCQWGVGKDPCGCCDVCLKGPGEVCGGPWNTSGWCGEGLTCIEEKPDDFNSVGVCKKK' A
#
# COMPACT_ATOMS: atom_id res chain seq x y z
N MET A 1 6.13 -11.55 12.23
CA MET A 1 5.50 -11.77 10.91
C MET A 1 6.62 -11.97 9.90
N SER A 2 6.55 -13.01 9.07
CA SER A 2 7.54 -13.32 8.03
C SER A 2 6.80 -13.53 6.72
N CYS A 3 7.30 -12.94 5.64
CA CYS A 3 6.77 -13.18 4.30
C CYS A 3 7.26 -14.53 3.77
N LEU A 4 6.38 -15.26 3.09
CA LEU A 4 6.75 -16.44 2.32
C LEU A 4 7.46 -16.01 1.03
N ARG A 5 8.14 -16.95 0.37
CA ARG A 5 8.70 -16.66 -0.95
C ARG A 5 7.57 -16.48 -1.95
N CYS A 6 7.76 -15.57 -2.90
CA CYS A 6 6.75 -15.30 -3.92
C CYS A 6 6.25 -16.51 -4.69
N ALA A 7 7.11 -17.49 -4.94
CA ALA A 7 6.76 -18.71 -5.65
C ALA A 7 5.75 -19.60 -4.90
N GLU A 8 5.54 -19.36 -3.61
CA GLU A 8 4.61 -20.11 -2.75
C GLU A 8 3.27 -19.37 -2.56
N TYR A 9 3.10 -18.22 -3.21
CA TYR A 9 1.94 -17.34 -3.02
C TYR A 9 1.12 -17.22 -4.31
N ASP A 10 -0.15 -17.60 -4.26
CA ASP A 10 -1.10 -17.35 -5.35
C ASP A 10 -1.64 -15.92 -5.24
N CYS A 11 -1.01 -15.00 -5.96
CA CYS A 11 -1.48 -13.63 -6.07
C CYS A 11 -2.79 -13.58 -6.85
N GLN A 12 -3.78 -12.85 -6.33
CA GLN A 12 -4.98 -12.57 -7.10
C GLN A 12 -4.63 -11.67 -8.29
N PRO A 13 -5.01 -12.05 -9.52
CA PRO A 13 -4.74 -11.21 -10.69
C PRO A 13 -5.50 -9.90 -10.55
N LEU A 14 -4.77 -8.79 -10.60
CA LEU A 14 -5.38 -7.47 -10.64
C LEU A 14 -5.96 -7.21 -12.02
N PRO A 15 -7.21 -6.72 -12.11
CA PRO A 15 -7.74 -6.26 -13.38
C PRO A 15 -6.90 -5.07 -13.88
N PRO A 16 -6.42 -5.08 -15.13
CA PRO A 16 -5.46 -4.09 -15.65
C PRO A 16 -6.03 -2.66 -15.72
N SER A 17 -7.33 -2.47 -15.52
CA SER A 17 -8.04 -1.18 -15.64
C SER A 17 -8.68 -0.68 -14.35
N THR A 18 -8.49 -1.34 -13.21
CA THR A 18 -9.14 -0.94 -11.94
C THR A 18 -8.30 -0.03 -11.05
N CYS A 19 -6.97 -0.06 -11.16
CA CYS A 19 -6.13 0.71 -10.26
C CYS A 19 -5.94 2.14 -10.75
N GLN A 20 -6.93 3.00 -10.48
CA GLN A 20 -6.95 4.42 -10.87
C GLN A 20 -5.70 5.19 -10.43
N TRP A 21 -5.09 4.79 -9.31
CA TRP A 21 -3.96 5.47 -8.68
C TRP A 21 -2.61 4.74 -8.88
N GLY A 22 -2.59 3.75 -9.78
CA GLY A 22 -1.41 2.94 -10.09
C GLY A 22 -1.38 1.61 -9.35
N VAL A 23 -0.42 0.78 -9.75
CA VAL A 23 -0.19 -0.57 -9.19
C VAL A 23 1.08 -0.54 -8.37
N GLY A 24 1.01 -1.06 -7.16
CA GLY A 24 2.14 -1.24 -6.24
C GLY A 24 2.31 -2.71 -5.87
N LYS A 25 3.17 -2.97 -4.90
CA LYS A 25 3.34 -4.29 -4.31
C LYS A 25 2.70 -4.36 -2.93
N ASP A 26 2.27 -5.55 -2.55
CA ASP A 26 1.86 -5.85 -1.19
C ASP A 26 3.03 -5.63 -0.19
N PRO A 27 2.78 -5.63 1.14
CA PRO A 27 3.84 -5.45 2.13
C PRO A 27 4.99 -6.46 2.03
N CYS A 28 4.75 -7.63 1.44
CA CYS A 28 5.77 -8.64 1.18
C CYS A 28 6.54 -8.44 -0.13
N GLY A 29 6.19 -7.44 -0.94
CA GLY A 29 6.88 -7.11 -2.18
C GLY A 29 6.59 -8.05 -3.35
N CYS A 30 5.54 -8.85 -3.23
CA CYS A 30 5.25 -9.96 -4.11
C CYS A 30 4.09 -9.70 -5.07
N CYS A 31 2.89 -9.56 -4.51
CA CYS A 31 1.68 -9.45 -5.29
C CYS A 31 1.46 -8.02 -5.72
N ASP A 32 1.00 -7.85 -6.95
CA ASP A 32 0.55 -6.55 -7.41
C ASP A 32 -0.75 -6.19 -6.65
N VAL A 33 -0.82 -4.97 -6.11
CA VAL A 33 -2.00 -4.43 -5.41
C VAL A 33 -2.31 -3.02 -5.92
N CYS A 34 -3.58 -2.61 -5.92
CA CYS A 34 -3.92 -1.22 -6.26
C CYS A 34 -3.41 -0.28 -5.17
N LEU A 35 -2.79 0.81 -5.61
CA LEU A 35 -2.39 1.90 -4.72
C LEU A 35 -3.60 2.71 -4.25
N LYS A 36 -3.46 3.31 -3.08
CA LYS A 36 -4.48 4.09 -2.39
C LYS A 36 -4.64 5.49 -3.01
N GLY A 37 -5.89 5.90 -3.16
CA GLY A 37 -6.29 7.21 -3.63
C GLY A 37 -6.31 8.28 -2.53
N PRO A 38 -6.58 9.54 -2.89
CA PRO A 38 -6.62 10.65 -1.95
C PRO A 38 -7.73 10.45 -0.90
N GLY A 39 -7.39 10.64 0.37
CA GLY A 39 -8.28 10.44 1.51
C GLY A 39 -8.39 9.00 2.01
N GLU A 40 -7.82 8.02 1.30
CA GLU A 40 -7.75 6.65 1.79
C GLU A 40 -6.65 6.47 2.84
N VAL A 41 -6.86 5.51 3.74
CA VAL A 41 -5.91 5.15 4.79
C VAL A 41 -4.67 4.50 4.19
N CYS A 42 -3.50 4.85 4.73
CA CYS A 42 -2.18 4.35 4.33
C CYS A 42 -1.25 4.20 5.55
N GLY A 43 -0.08 3.60 5.36
CA GLY A 43 0.93 3.45 6.41
C GLY A 43 0.66 2.26 7.33
N GLY A 44 0.83 2.46 8.64
CA GLY A 44 0.83 1.38 9.63
C GLY A 44 2.09 0.53 9.57
N PRO A 45 2.19 -0.50 10.44
CA PRO A 45 3.39 -1.30 10.54
C PRO A 45 3.68 -1.98 9.20
N TRP A 46 4.87 -1.76 8.65
CA TRP A 46 5.30 -2.28 7.33
C TRP A 46 4.40 -1.88 6.15
N ASN A 47 3.69 -0.75 6.23
CA ASN A 47 2.70 -0.33 5.23
C ASN A 47 1.55 -1.33 5.03
N THR A 48 1.19 -2.08 6.09
CA THR A 48 0.05 -3.01 6.05
C THR A 48 -1.30 -2.33 5.75
N SER A 49 -1.43 -1.03 6.03
CA SER A 49 -2.63 -0.26 5.66
C SER A 49 -2.63 0.20 4.19
N GLY A 50 -1.51 0.03 3.49
CA GLY A 50 -1.36 0.25 2.05
C GLY A 50 -0.49 1.46 1.69
N TRP A 51 -0.17 1.53 0.41
CA TRP A 51 0.69 2.55 -0.19
C TRP A 51 -0.14 3.54 -1.00
N CYS A 52 0.20 4.82 -0.91
CA CYS A 52 -0.44 5.85 -1.74
C CYS A 52 0.00 5.77 -3.19
N GLY A 53 -0.92 6.15 -4.08
CA GLY A 53 -0.71 6.19 -5.52
C GLY A 53 0.28 7.24 -6.01
N GLU A 54 0.47 7.24 -7.33
CA GLU A 54 1.32 8.23 -7.97
C GLU A 54 0.83 9.66 -7.71
N GLY A 55 1.75 10.56 -7.36
CA GLY A 55 1.44 11.94 -6.98
C GLY A 55 0.84 12.13 -5.57
N LEU A 56 0.72 11.06 -4.78
CA LEU A 56 0.22 11.11 -3.41
C LEU A 56 1.34 10.76 -2.40
N THR A 57 1.21 11.27 -1.19
CA THR A 57 2.05 10.97 -0.02
C THR A 57 1.16 10.56 1.15
N CYS A 58 1.61 9.58 1.93
CA CYS A 58 0.96 9.20 3.17
C CYS A 58 1.27 10.23 4.27
N ILE A 59 0.24 10.89 4.80
CA ILE A 59 0.39 11.84 5.91
C ILE A 59 -0.08 11.15 7.18
N GLU A 60 0.87 10.66 7.96
CA GLU A 60 0.66 10.00 9.25
C GLU A 60 0.39 11.01 10.36
N GLU A 61 -0.48 10.65 11.31
CA GLU A 61 -0.78 11.51 12.46
C GLU A 61 0.38 11.55 13.47
N LYS A 62 1.14 10.45 13.55
CA LYS A 62 2.26 10.27 14.50
C LYS A 62 3.42 9.58 13.79
N PRO A 63 4.25 10.31 13.01
CA PRO A 63 5.33 9.70 12.23
C PRO A 63 6.40 8.97 13.07
N ASP A 64 6.49 9.27 14.37
CA ASP A 64 7.39 8.57 15.30
C ASP A 64 6.82 7.24 15.83
N ASP A 65 5.53 6.97 15.62
CA ASP A 65 4.86 5.74 16.01
C ASP A 65 4.82 4.78 14.82
N PHE A 66 5.54 3.66 14.92
CA PHE A 66 5.57 2.61 13.90
C PHE A 66 4.19 2.04 13.54
N ASN A 67 3.21 2.17 14.44
CA ASN A 67 1.84 1.71 14.19
C ASN A 67 0.93 2.83 13.66
N SER A 68 1.47 4.04 13.47
CA SER A 68 0.68 5.17 12.98
C SER A 68 0.16 4.88 11.58
N VAL A 69 -1.12 5.13 11.42
CA VAL A 69 -1.75 5.18 10.11
C VAL A 69 -1.91 6.63 9.70
N GLY A 70 -1.93 6.84 8.40
CA GLY A 70 -2.12 8.14 7.78
C GLY A 70 -3.23 8.11 6.75
N VAL A 71 -3.34 9.22 6.03
CA VAL A 71 -4.19 9.33 4.85
C VAL A 71 -3.40 9.85 3.66
N CYS A 72 -3.72 9.34 2.48
CA CYS A 72 -3.07 9.78 1.25
C CYS A 72 -3.53 11.20 0.90
N LYS A 73 -2.56 12.11 0.71
CA LYS A 73 -2.80 13.48 0.24
C LYS A 73 -1.90 13.78 -0.95
N LYS A 74 -2.27 14.78 -1.75
CA LYS A 74 -1.42 15.27 -2.85
C LYS A 74 -0.11 15.79 -2.29
N LYS A 75 0.98 15.46 -2.99
CA LYS A 75 2.32 16.03 -2.75
C LYS A 75 2.33 17.54 -2.98
#